data_AF-A0ABC8S761-F1
#
_entry.id   AF-A0ABC8S761-F1
#
_cell.length_a   1.000
_cell.length_b   1.000
_cell.length_c   1.000
_cell.angle_alpha   90.00
_cell.angle_beta   90.00
_cell.angle_gamma   90.00
#
_symmetry.space_group_name_H-M   'P 1'
#
loop_
_entity.id
_entity.type
_entity.pdbx_description
1 polymer ?
#
loop_
_entity_poly.entity_id
_entity_poly.type
_entity_poly.pdbx_seq_one_letter_code
_entity_poly.pdbx_strand_id
1 'polypeptide(L)'
;MQEKVMHFSLLALHMIHMSRFSKTSGKIKEAISNLPVATKDDDTEEAATLKDETDTVDADNRTKQDTYLVATFGGDRMEEFDPFGLDALIPSTSKKDEKTKGKKEAGAKIRKEEEDETKKFLKSQREVLILCLEIAAKRYKTPWCQTAIDILVKHAFDNISRFTSKQRDAIEKLWASIREQQTRRKQGKSVTGKLDVNAFEFLQQKYANKKISIRHAVGGSGQRRAEQWLG
;
A
#
# COMPACT_ATOMS: atom_id res chain seq x y z
N MET A 1 -21.00 33.65 -15.22
CA MET A 1 -21.68 32.88 -14.15
C MET A 1 -21.31 31.40 -14.18
N GLN A 2 -21.21 30.77 -15.36
CA GLN A 2 -20.86 29.34 -15.48
C GLN A 2 -19.44 28.96 -15.01
N GLU A 3 -18.41 29.79 -15.26
CA GLU A 3 -17.04 29.49 -14.77
C GLU A 3 -16.94 29.43 -13.24
N LYS A 4 -17.66 30.30 -12.53
CA LYS A 4 -17.70 30.29 -11.06
C LYS A 4 -18.38 29.02 -10.52
N VAL A 5 -19.42 28.54 -11.21
CA VAL A 5 -20.12 27.29 -10.87
C VAL A 5 -19.23 26.07 -11.13
N MET A 6 -18.48 26.05 -12.24
CA MET A 6 -17.52 24.99 -12.56
C MET A 6 -16.37 24.94 -11.55
N HIS A 7 -15.80 26.10 -11.18
CA HIS A 7 -14.76 26.18 -10.15
C HIS A 7 -15.28 25.69 -8.79
N PHE A 8 -16.50 26.06 -8.40
CA PHE A 8 -17.10 25.61 -7.15
C PHE A 8 -17.33 24.10 -7.14
N SER A 9 -17.82 23.53 -8.24
CA SER A 9 -18.00 22.08 -8.41
C SER A 9 -16.67 21.33 -8.30
N LEU A 10 -15.62 21.83 -8.96
CA LEU A 10 -14.29 21.22 -8.93
C LEU A 10 -13.66 21.26 -7.52
N LEU A 11 -13.81 22.38 -6.80
CA LEU A 11 -13.36 22.51 -5.41
C LEU A 11 -14.12 21.58 -4.47
N ALA A 12 -15.44 21.46 -4.63
CA ALA A 12 -16.27 20.54 -3.86
C ALA A 12 -15.85 19.08 -4.08
N LEU A 13 -15.62 18.69 -5.34
CA LEU A 13 -15.14 17.34 -5.69
C LEU A 13 -13.77 17.05 -5.04
N HIS A 14 -12.86 18.01 -5.07
CA HIS A 14 -11.53 17.90 -4.45
C HIS A 14 -11.64 17.75 -2.92
N MET A 15 -12.49 18.53 -2.25
CA MET A 15 -12.71 18.39 -0.80
C MET A 15 -13.29 17.01 -0.43
N ILE A 16 -14.22 16.48 -1.24
CA ILE A 16 -14.78 15.14 -1.04
C ILE A 16 -13.69 14.08 -1.17
N HIS A 17 -12.83 14.19 -2.20
CA HIS A 17 -11.73 13.25 -2.42
C HIS A 17 -10.70 13.29 -1.29
N MET A 18 -10.34 14.50 -0.82
CA MET A 18 -9.44 14.69 0.31
C MET A 18 -9.99 14.06 1.59
N SER A 19 -11.26 14.33 1.92
CA SER A 19 -11.91 13.77 3.11
C SER A 19 -11.98 12.25 3.06
N ARG A 20 -12.37 11.68 1.90
CA ARG A 20 -12.40 10.22 1.71
C ARG A 20 -11.02 9.60 1.88
N PHE A 21 -9.99 10.18 1.27
CA PHE A 21 -8.62 9.68 1.36
C PHE A 21 -8.11 9.66 2.81
N SER A 22 -8.33 10.74 3.55
CA SER A 22 -7.90 10.79 4.96
C SER A 22 -8.63 9.76 5.82
N LYS A 23 -9.94 9.56 5.60
CA LYS A 23 -10.73 8.54 6.31
C LYS A 23 -10.25 7.13 5.99
N THR A 24 -9.98 6.82 4.72
CA THR A 24 -9.46 5.51 4.32
C THR A 24 -8.07 5.28 4.88
N SER A 25 -7.20 6.30 4.87
CA SER A 25 -5.87 6.22 5.48
C SER A 25 -5.95 5.93 6.98
N GLY A 26 -6.92 6.52 7.69
CA GLY A 26 -7.17 6.23 9.10
C GLY A 26 -7.56 4.76 9.34
N LYS A 27 -8.50 4.25 8.54
CA LYS A 27 -8.91 2.83 8.61
C LYS A 27 -7.77 1.86 8.32
N ILE A 28 -6.93 2.17 7.33
CA ILE A 28 -5.75 1.36 7.02
C ILE A 28 -4.78 1.37 8.21
N LYS A 29 -4.57 2.55 8.82
CA LYS A 29 -3.71 2.68 10.01
C LYS A 29 -4.22 1.81 11.17
N GLU A 30 -5.52 1.85 11.44
CA GLU A 30 -6.16 1.01 12.47
C GLU A 30 -6.03 -0.47 12.15
N ALA A 31 -6.26 -0.87 10.89
CA ALA A 31 -6.09 -2.25 10.45
C ALA A 31 -4.66 -2.76 10.67
N ILE A 32 -3.64 -1.94 10.36
CA ILE A 32 -2.23 -2.28 10.61
C ILE A 32 -1.97 -2.46 12.11
N SER A 33 -2.49 -1.58 12.96
CA SER A 33 -2.33 -1.69 14.42
C SER A 33 -2.98 -2.95 15.00
N ASN A 34 -4.07 -3.41 14.39
CA ASN A 34 -4.83 -4.58 14.84
C ASN A 34 -4.27 -5.92 14.32
N LEU A 35 -3.34 -5.91 13.36
CA LEU A 35 -2.74 -7.15 12.84
C LEU A 35 -1.93 -7.89 13.93
N PRO A 36 -2.03 -9.22 14.07
CA PRO A 36 -1.13 -9.97 14.93
C PRO A 36 0.31 -9.93 14.41
N VAL A 37 1.28 -10.03 15.31
CA VAL A 37 2.71 -10.11 14.98
C VAL A 37 2.94 -11.31 14.05
N ALA A 38 3.66 -11.11 12.95
CA ALA A 38 3.96 -12.19 12.03
C ALA A 38 4.96 -13.17 12.68
N THR A 39 4.64 -14.46 12.60
CA THR A 39 5.46 -15.54 13.12
C THR A 39 6.35 -16.12 12.03
N LYS A 40 7.37 -16.91 12.41
CA LYS A 40 8.26 -17.58 11.45
C LYS A 40 7.51 -18.56 10.53
N ASP A 41 6.40 -19.10 11.00
CA ASP A 41 5.54 -20.02 10.24
C ASP A 41 4.89 -19.28 9.06
N ASP A 42 4.36 -18.07 9.32
CA ASP A 42 3.81 -17.18 8.29
C ASP A 42 4.85 -16.87 7.19
N ASP A 43 6.12 -16.66 7.59
CA ASP A 43 7.22 -16.38 6.66
C ASP A 43 7.53 -17.59 5.75
N THR A 44 7.50 -18.81 6.29
CA THR A 44 7.76 -20.02 5.51
C THR A 44 6.61 -20.36 4.56
N GLU A 45 5.37 -20.15 4.97
CA GLU A 45 4.20 -20.42 4.14
C GLU A 45 4.11 -19.43 2.96
N GLU A 46 4.41 -18.14 3.15
CA GLU A 46 4.49 -17.16 2.05
C GLU A 46 5.65 -17.46 1.08
N ALA A 47 6.76 -18.01 1.59
CA ALA A 47 7.86 -18.45 0.74
C ALA A 47 7.48 -19.63 -0.16
N ALA A 48 6.56 -20.49 0.30
CA ALA A 48 6.06 -21.63 -0.46
C ALA A 48 5.02 -21.22 -1.52
N THR A 49 4.06 -20.34 -1.19
CA THR A 49 3.03 -19.90 -2.15
C THR A 49 3.63 -19.15 -3.33
N LEU A 50 4.61 -18.28 -3.11
CA LEU A 50 5.26 -17.54 -4.19
C LEU A 50 6.12 -18.42 -5.10
N LYS A 51 6.68 -19.53 -4.60
CA LYS A 51 7.38 -20.50 -5.46
C LYS A 51 6.40 -21.20 -6.41
N ASP A 52 5.25 -21.60 -5.88
CA ASP A 52 4.17 -22.23 -6.65
C ASP A 52 3.60 -21.27 -7.72
N GLU A 53 3.48 -19.97 -7.40
CA GLU A 53 3.11 -18.94 -8.39
C GLU A 53 4.21 -18.71 -9.45
N THR A 54 5.49 -18.67 -9.08
CA THR A 54 6.57 -18.54 -10.07
C THR A 54 6.69 -19.76 -10.98
N ASP A 55 6.47 -20.96 -10.45
CA ASP A 55 6.52 -22.22 -11.21
C ASP A 55 5.32 -22.36 -12.16
N THR A 56 4.16 -21.78 -11.83
CA THR A 56 2.97 -21.77 -12.69
C THR A 56 3.01 -20.68 -13.78
N VAL A 57 3.62 -19.51 -13.52
CA VAL A 57 3.76 -18.44 -14.51
C VAL A 57 4.79 -18.78 -15.61
N ASP A 58 5.84 -19.55 -15.29
CA ASP A 58 6.80 -20.01 -16.31
C ASP A 58 6.21 -21.07 -17.27
N ALA A 59 5.11 -21.74 -16.89
CA ALA A 59 4.42 -22.71 -17.73
C ALA A 59 3.40 -22.07 -18.70
N ASP A 60 2.79 -20.93 -18.34
CA ASP A 60 1.72 -20.29 -19.15
C ASP A 60 2.25 -19.49 -20.35
N ASN A 61 3.56 -19.21 -20.40
CA ASN A 61 4.17 -18.43 -21.49
C ASN A 61 4.56 -19.25 -22.73
N ARG A 62 4.16 -20.53 -22.82
CA ARG A 62 4.49 -21.41 -23.96
C ARG A 62 3.31 -21.92 -24.79
N THR A 63 2.06 -21.61 -24.44
CA THR A 63 0.92 -22.26 -25.11
C THR A 63 -0.15 -21.27 -25.55
N LYS A 64 0.20 -20.37 -26.47
CA LYS A 64 -0.77 -19.62 -27.28
C LYS A 64 -0.33 -19.53 -28.73
N GLN A 65 -0.54 -20.60 -29.49
CA GLN A 65 -0.88 -20.51 -30.92
C GLN A 65 -1.80 -21.68 -31.30
N ASP A 66 -2.99 -21.28 -31.76
CA ASP A 66 -3.91 -21.92 -32.71
C ASP A 66 -4.37 -23.36 -32.49
N THR A 67 -5.70 -23.55 -32.37
CA THR A 67 -6.55 -24.06 -33.49
C THR A 67 -7.94 -24.42 -32.96
N TYR A 68 -8.96 -23.85 -33.60
CA TYR A 68 -10.36 -24.28 -33.52
C TYR A 68 -10.53 -25.74 -33.97
N LEU A 69 -11.48 -26.46 -33.36
CA LEU A 69 -12.34 -27.57 -33.86
C LEU A 69 -12.57 -28.58 -32.71
N VAL A 70 -13.76 -28.57 -32.10
CA VAL A 70 -14.89 -29.49 -32.40
C VAL A 70 -14.57 -30.96 -32.08
N ALA A 71 -15.23 -31.41 -31.00
CA ALA A 71 -15.79 -32.74 -30.71
C ALA A 71 -15.07 -34.01 -31.22
N THR A 72 -14.75 -34.93 -30.29
CA THR A 72 -15.43 -36.23 -30.15
C THR A 72 -14.73 -37.10 -29.11
N PHE A 73 -15.44 -37.45 -28.03
CA PHE A 73 -15.39 -38.75 -27.35
C PHE A 73 -16.85 -38.99 -26.92
N GLY A 74 -17.60 -39.93 -27.50
CA GLY A 74 -17.38 -41.38 -27.43
C GLY A 74 -17.96 -41.88 -26.09
N GLY A 75 -19.26 -42.18 -26.06
CA GLY A 75 -20.07 -42.23 -24.84
C GLY A 75 -20.08 -43.51 -24.00
N ASP A 76 -20.69 -43.42 -22.83
CA ASP A 76 -21.77 -44.29 -22.34
C ASP A 76 -22.38 -43.64 -21.08
N ARG A 77 -23.72 -43.67 -20.97
CA ARG A 77 -24.60 -43.24 -19.86
C ARG A 77 -24.59 -41.75 -19.46
N MET A 78 -25.67 -41.08 -19.89
CA MET A 78 -26.16 -39.83 -19.31
C MET A 78 -26.53 -40.06 -17.84
N GLU A 79 -25.62 -39.74 -16.92
CA GLU A 79 -25.99 -39.36 -15.56
C GLU A 79 -25.92 -37.84 -15.53
N GLU A 80 -27.09 -37.22 -15.48
CA GLU A 80 -27.29 -35.78 -15.48
C GLU A 80 -26.57 -35.19 -14.27
N PHE A 81 -25.43 -34.51 -14.49
CA PHE A 81 -24.72 -33.83 -13.42
C PHE A 81 -25.58 -32.67 -12.92
N ASP A 82 -26.23 -32.85 -11.77
CA ASP A 82 -27.00 -31.83 -11.08
C ASP A 82 -26.07 -30.69 -10.59
N PRO A 83 -26.12 -29.49 -11.21
CA PRO A 83 -25.23 -28.37 -10.88
C PRO A 83 -25.53 -27.76 -9.50
N PHE A 84 -26.61 -28.16 -8.82
CA PHE A 84 -26.99 -27.67 -7.50
C PHE A 84 -26.89 -28.73 -6.39
N GLY A 85 -26.56 -29.98 -6.73
CA GLY A 85 -26.32 -31.05 -5.75
C GLY A 85 -27.53 -31.35 -4.84
N LEU A 86 -28.74 -31.10 -5.32
CA LEU A 86 -30.00 -31.33 -4.62
C LEU A 86 -30.32 -32.83 -4.49
N ASP A 87 -29.79 -33.66 -5.39
CA ASP A 87 -29.93 -35.12 -5.31
C ASP A 87 -29.29 -35.72 -4.04
N ALA A 88 -28.29 -35.04 -3.45
CA ALA A 88 -27.71 -35.42 -2.16
C ALA A 88 -28.66 -35.18 -0.97
N LEU A 89 -29.72 -34.39 -1.16
CA LEU A 89 -30.72 -34.07 -0.14
C LEU A 89 -31.94 -34.98 -0.18
N ILE A 90 -32.06 -35.83 -1.21
CA ILE A 90 -33.10 -36.85 -1.29
C ILE A 90 -32.57 -38.09 -0.57
N PRO A 91 -33.13 -38.51 0.58
CA PRO A 91 -32.62 -39.67 1.30
C PRO A 91 -32.92 -40.93 0.48
N SER A 92 -31.92 -41.44 -0.24
CA SER A 92 -32.02 -42.76 -0.88
C SER A 92 -32.14 -43.81 0.22
N THR A 93 -33.31 -44.44 0.31
CA THR A 93 -33.63 -45.43 1.34
C THR A 93 -32.87 -46.74 1.09
N SER A 94 -31.64 -46.84 1.60
CA SER A 94 -31.00 -48.14 1.82
C SER A 94 -30.34 -48.19 3.19
N LYS A 95 -30.60 -49.30 3.87
CA LYS A 95 -30.55 -49.48 5.31
C LYS A 95 -29.13 -49.71 5.85
N LYS A 96 -28.94 -49.33 7.12
CA LYS A 96 -28.37 -50.13 8.22
C LYS A 96 -26.90 -49.87 8.62
N ASP A 97 -26.79 -49.47 9.89
CA ASP A 97 -25.70 -49.60 10.88
C ASP A 97 -24.29 -49.15 10.50
N GLU A 98 -23.72 -48.22 11.26
CA GLU A 98 -22.60 -48.51 12.17
C GLU A 98 -22.05 -47.21 12.84
N LYS A 99 -22.03 -47.22 14.17
CA LYS A 99 -21.03 -46.55 15.04
C LYS A 99 -21.13 -45.04 15.25
N THR A 100 -21.90 -44.70 16.28
CA THR A 100 -21.70 -43.57 17.19
C THR A 100 -20.28 -43.57 17.79
N LYS A 101 -19.28 -43.12 17.03
CA LYS A 101 -17.94 -42.74 17.55
C LYS A 101 -17.29 -41.56 16.79
N GLY A 102 -18.07 -40.76 16.06
CA GLY A 102 -17.55 -39.65 15.24
C GLY A 102 -17.55 -38.25 15.87
N LYS A 103 -18.24 -38.05 17.02
CA LYS A 103 -18.53 -36.69 17.52
C LYS A 103 -17.29 -35.93 18.06
N LYS A 104 -16.20 -36.62 18.40
CA LYS A 104 -14.99 -35.99 18.95
C LYS A 104 -13.94 -35.65 17.88
N GLU A 105 -13.88 -36.40 16.78
CA GLU A 105 -12.98 -36.12 15.64
C GLU A 105 -13.55 -35.10 14.67
N ALA A 106 -14.87 -35.09 14.45
CA ALA A 106 -15.52 -34.06 13.63
C ALA A 106 -15.35 -32.66 14.25
N GLY A 107 -15.48 -32.53 15.58
CA GLY A 107 -15.25 -31.26 16.27
C GLY A 107 -13.78 -30.80 16.26
N ALA A 108 -12.82 -31.72 16.16
CA ALA A 108 -11.40 -31.38 16.02
C ALA A 108 -11.04 -30.97 14.58
N LYS A 109 -11.67 -31.59 13.57
CA LYS A 109 -11.53 -31.19 12.16
C LYS A 109 -12.12 -29.81 11.90
N ILE A 110 -13.35 -29.54 12.36
CA ILE A 110 -14.02 -28.25 12.17
C ILE A 110 -13.21 -27.11 12.80
N ARG A 111 -12.70 -27.29 14.03
CA ARG A 111 -11.86 -26.28 14.69
C ARG A 111 -10.55 -26.01 13.95
N LYS A 112 -9.92 -27.05 13.40
CA LYS A 112 -8.69 -26.91 12.63
C LYS A 112 -8.94 -26.19 11.30
N GLU A 113 -10.07 -26.47 10.66
CA GLU A 113 -10.49 -25.83 9.42
C GLU A 113 -10.80 -24.34 9.63
N GLU A 114 -11.48 -23.97 10.72
CA GLU A 114 -11.70 -22.57 11.14
C GLU A 114 -10.36 -21.84 11.41
N GLU A 115 -9.42 -22.47 12.11
CA GLU A 115 -8.09 -21.90 12.35
C GLU A 115 -7.34 -21.65 11.03
N ASP A 116 -7.39 -22.59 10.10
CA ASP A 116 -6.73 -22.45 8.80
C ASP A 116 -7.41 -21.40 7.90
N GLU A 117 -8.73 -21.22 7.99
CA GLU A 117 -9.45 -20.13 7.34
C GLU A 117 -9.06 -18.76 7.91
N THR A 118 -8.95 -18.62 9.23
CA THR A 118 -8.51 -17.36 9.84
C THR A 118 -7.07 -17.00 9.46
N LYS A 119 -6.17 -17.99 9.35
CA LYS A 119 -4.81 -17.78 8.84
C LYS A 119 -4.81 -17.32 7.38
N LYS A 120 -5.60 -17.94 6.51
CA LYS A 120 -5.76 -17.51 5.11
C LYS A 120 -6.29 -16.08 5.03
N PHE A 121 -7.30 -15.75 5.84
CA PHE A 121 -7.84 -14.39 5.91
C PHE A 121 -6.77 -13.38 6.34
N LEU A 122 -5.96 -13.70 7.35
CA LEU A 122 -4.88 -12.83 7.81
C LEU A 122 -3.82 -12.60 6.73
N LYS A 123 -3.47 -13.64 5.96
CA LYS A 123 -2.56 -13.51 4.81
C LYS A 123 -3.11 -12.55 3.77
N SER A 124 -4.33 -12.78 3.30
CA SER A 124 -5.00 -11.90 2.34
C SER A 124 -5.15 -10.47 2.87
N GLN A 125 -5.42 -10.32 4.17
CA GLN A 125 -5.50 -9.02 4.82
C GLN A 125 -4.15 -8.29 4.77
N ARG A 126 -3.04 -8.96 5.09
CA ARG A 126 -1.69 -8.39 5.01
C ARG A 126 -1.37 -7.97 3.56
N GLU A 127 -1.65 -8.81 2.58
CA GLU A 127 -1.45 -8.51 1.16
C GLU A 127 -2.23 -7.29 0.68
N VAL A 128 -3.53 -7.22 1.03
CA VAL A 128 -4.38 -6.07 0.70
C VAL A 128 -3.84 -4.78 1.32
N LEU A 129 -3.30 -4.84 2.54
CA LEU A 129 -2.69 -3.67 3.18
C LEU A 129 -1.44 -3.20 2.45
N ILE A 130 -0.57 -4.12 1.99
CA ILE A 130 0.59 -3.75 1.15
C ILE A 130 0.13 -3.09 -0.15
N LEU A 131 -0.85 -3.69 -0.84
CA LEU A 131 -1.42 -3.10 -2.06
C LEU A 131 -2.00 -1.70 -1.81
N CYS A 132 -2.68 -1.47 -0.68
CA CYS A 132 -3.18 -0.16 -0.31
C CYS A 132 -2.04 0.87 -0.17
N LEU A 133 -0.92 0.47 0.46
CA LEU A 133 0.25 1.34 0.64
C LEU A 133 0.90 1.68 -0.71
N GLU A 134 1.03 0.71 -1.61
CA GLU A 134 1.57 0.94 -2.95
C GLU A 134 0.69 1.89 -3.77
N ILE A 135 -0.63 1.70 -3.73
CA ILE A 135 -1.58 2.59 -4.41
C ILE A 135 -1.51 3.99 -3.82
N ALA A 136 -1.41 4.12 -2.49
CA ALA A 136 -1.23 5.40 -1.82
C ALA A 136 0.08 6.08 -2.25
N ALA A 137 1.19 5.35 -2.30
CA ALA A 137 2.49 5.86 -2.73
C ALA A 137 2.46 6.40 -4.17
N LYS A 138 1.75 5.73 -5.09
CA LYS A 138 1.57 6.21 -6.48
C LYS A 138 0.89 7.58 -6.56
N ARG A 139 0.11 7.96 -5.55
CA ARG A 139 -0.59 9.26 -5.45
C ARG A 139 0.24 10.36 -4.79
N TYR A 140 1.51 10.12 -4.43
CA TYR A 140 2.37 11.13 -3.79
C TYR A 140 2.62 12.38 -4.64
N LYS A 141 2.45 12.29 -5.97
CA LYS A 141 2.51 13.44 -6.89
C LYS A 141 1.47 14.52 -6.55
N THR A 142 0.40 14.14 -5.86
CA THR A 142 -0.72 14.99 -5.53
C THR A 142 -0.51 15.71 -4.19
N PRO A 143 -0.33 17.05 -4.16
CA PRO A 143 0.12 17.77 -2.97
C PRO A 143 -0.76 17.56 -1.72
N TRP A 144 -2.08 17.51 -1.88
CA TRP A 144 -3.02 17.36 -0.76
C TRP A 144 -2.99 15.97 -0.11
N CYS A 145 -2.46 14.93 -0.78
CA CYS A 145 -2.32 13.59 -0.20
C CYS A 145 -1.00 13.39 0.55
N GLN A 146 0.03 14.19 0.24
CA GLN A 146 1.43 13.91 0.61
C GLN A 146 1.62 13.67 2.10
N THR A 147 1.08 14.56 2.95
CA THR A 147 1.21 14.44 4.40
C THR A 147 0.51 13.20 4.93
N ALA A 148 -0.67 12.86 4.41
CA ALA A 148 -1.39 11.66 4.82
C ALA A 148 -0.64 10.39 4.41
N ILE A 149 -0.03 10.37 3.22
CA ILE A 149 0.82 9.26 2.76
C ILE A 149 2.09 9.15 3.62
N ASP A 150 2.77 10.25 3.91
CA ASP A 150 3.95 10.30 4.79
C ASP A 150 3.63 9.65 6.15
N ILE A 151 2.51 10.03 6.76
CA ILE A 151 2.07 9.50 8.06
C ILE A 151 1.71 8.01 7.97
N LEU A 152 0.97 7.62 6.92
CA LEU A 152 0.52 6.25 6.74
C LEU A 152 1.69 5.28 6.55
N VAL A 153 2.62 5.61 5.67
CA VAL A 153 3.76 4.73 5.37
C VAL A 153 4.73 4.69 6.53
N LYS A 154 4.97 5.83 7.20
CA LYS A 154 5.74 5.83 8.44
C LYS A 154 5.13 4.89 9.48
N HIS A 155 3.81 4.93 9.64
CA HIS A 155 3.13 4.04 10.59
C HIS A 155 3.25 2.56 10.21
N ALA A 156 3.18 2.23 8.93
CA ALA A 156 3.40 0.87 8.45
C ALA A 156 4.84 0.40 8.75
N PHE A 157 5.83 1.27 8.52
CA PHE A 157 7.24 1.00 8.82
C PHE A 157 7.50 0.85 10.34
N ASP A 158 6.89 1.69 11.17
CA ASP A 158 7.01 1.58 12.63
C ASP A 158 6.40 0.25 13.17
N ASN A 159 5.46 -0.35 12.42
CA ASN A 159 4.81 -1.63 12.75
C ASN A 159 5.24 -2.79 11.84
N ILE A 160 6.45 -2.73 11.27
CA ILE A 160 6.94 -3.69 10.28
C ILE A 160 6.98 -5.14 10.79
N SER A 161 7.11 -5.35 12.10
CA SER A 161 7.09 -6.68 12.73
C SER A 161 5.76 -7.44 12.55
N ARG A 162 4.66 -6.75 12.25
CA ARG A 162 3.33 -7.35 12.00
C ARG A 162 3.18 -7.94 10.59
N PHE A 163 4.12 -7.62 9.71
CA PHE A 163 4.19 -8.12 8.34
C PHE A 163 5.21 -9.25 8.23
N THR A 164 5.08 -10.07 7.20
CA THR A 164 6.00 -11.17 6.87
C THR A 164 7.29 -10.65 6.24
N SER A 165 8.36 -11.42 6.31
CA SER A 165 9.72 -11.04 5.85
C SER A 165 9.76 -10.37 4.47
N LYS A 166 9.10 -10.93 3.45
CA LYS A 166 9.07 -10.34 2.10
C LYS A 166 8.28 -9.03 2.05
N GLN A 167 7.17 -8.96 2.77
CA GLN A 167 6.37 -7.75 2.90
C GLN A 167 7.14 -6.64 3.64
N ARG A 168 8.00 -7.00 4.60
CA ARG A 168 8.90 -6.04 5.26
C ARG A 168 9.83 -5.40 4.24
N ASP A 169 10.50 -6.19 3.40
CA ASP A 169 11.38 -5.66 2.35
C ASP A 169 10.63 -4.71 1.40
N ALA A 170 9.38 -5.02 1.05
CA ALA A 170 8.53 -4.16 0.23
C ALA A 170 8.22 -2.83 0.95
N ILE A 171 7.86 -2.86 2.23
CA ILE A 171 7.61 -1.68 3.06
C ILE A 171 8.88 -0.83 3.20
N GLU A 172 10.05 -1.44 3.40
CA GLU A 172 11.32 -0.74 3.51
C GLU A 172 11.66 0.03 2.23
N LYS A 173 11.52 -0.63 1.06
CA LYS A 173 11.71 0.02 -0.25
C LYS A 173 10.74 1.17 -0.45
N LEU A 174 9.47 0.96 -0.09
CA LEU A 174 8.42 1.97 -0.22
C LEU A 174 8.68 3.17 0.70
N TRP A 175 9.12 2.92 1.93
CA TRP A 175 9.49 3.95 2.90
C TRP A 175 10.73 4.76 2.46
N ALA A 176 11.76 4.09 1.94
CA ALA A 176 12.94 4.76 1.40
C ALA A 176 12.56 5.72 0.25
N SER A 177 11.75 5.26 -0.69
CA SER A 177 11.25 6.05 -1.82
C SER A 177 10.46 7.29 -1.35
N ILE A 178 9.55 7.12 -0.38
CA ILE A 178 8.75 8.24 0.14
C ILE A 178 9.59 9.20 0.96
N ARG A 179 10.54 8.71 1.78
CA ARG A 179 11.45 9.57 2.54
C ARG A 179 12.31 10.43 1.61
N GLU A 180 12.75 9.87 0.49
CA GLU A 180 13.46 10.62 -0.55
C GLU A 180 12.56 11.72 -1.15
N GLN A 181 11.32 11.38 -1.53
CA GLN A 181 10.36 12.36 -2.06
C GLN A 181 10.02 13.44 -1.04
N GLN A 182 9.89 13.09 0.23
CA GLN A 182 9.67 14.01 1.33
C GLN A 182 10.86 14.96 1.50
N THR A 183 12.09 14.45 1.38
CA THR A 183 13.31 15.24 1.45
C THR A 183 13.40 16.20 0.27
N ARG A 184 13.13 15.72 -0.96
CA ARG A 184 13.04 16.56 -2.17
C ARG A 184 11.98 17.65 -2.05
N ARG A 185 10.84 17.35 -1.42
CA ARG A 185 9.79 18.33 -1.14
C ARG A 185 10.24 19.41 -0.15
N LYS A 186 10.99 19.05 0.89
CA LYS A 186 11.51 19.99 1.90
C LYS A 186 12.67 20.84 1.37
N GLN A 187 13.53 20.26 0.54
CA GLN A 187 14.66 20.94 -0.09
C GLN A 187 14.25 21.85 -1.26
N GLY A 188 13.00 21.75 -1.71
CA GLY A 188 12.51 22.50 -2.85
C GLY A 188 12.98 21.94 -4.20
N LYS A 189 12.34 22.36 -5.29
CA LYS A 189 12.83 22.08 -6.65
C LYS A 189 13.92 23.08 -6.96
N SER A 190 15.18 22.75 -6.68
CA SER A 190 16.27 23.45 -7.37
C SER A 190 16.16 23.12 -8.85
N VAL A 191 15.92 24.13 -9.67
CA VAL A 191 15.77 24.03 -11.14
C VAL A 191 17.06 23.52 -11.80
N THR A 192 18.18 23.44 -11.07
CA THR A 192 19.50 23.10 -11.63
C THR A 192 20.21 21.93 -10.93
N GLY A 193 19.56 21.25 -9.98
CA GLY A 193 20.18 20.13 -9.25
C GLY A 193 21.37 20.53 -8.37
N LYS A 194 21.62 21.83 -8.20
CA LYS A 194 22.57 22.37 -7.24
C LYS A 194 21.84 22.57 -5.92
N LEU A 195 22.47 22.20 -4.81
CA LEU A 195 21.96 22.51 -3.48
C LEU A 195 21.86 24.04 -3.38
N ASP A 196 20.66 24.60 -3.56
CA ASP A 196 20.43 26.02 -3.37
C ASP A 196 20.65 26.31 -1.89
N VAL A 197 21.83 26.84 -1.57
CA VAL A 197 22.17 27.33 -0.22
C VAL A 197 21.01 28.19 0.25
N ASN A 198 20.47 27.85 1.41
CA ASN A 198 19.33 28.55 1.97
C ASN A 198 19.65 30.06 2.03
N ALA A 199 18.68 30.95 1.80
CA ALA A 199 18.92 32.40 1.77
C ALA A 199 19.68 32.90 3.02
N PHE A 200 19.50 32.21 4.15
CA PHE A 200 20.25 32.40 5.38
C PHE A 200 21.73 32.03 5.28
N GLU A 201 22.08 30.87 4.73
CA GLU A 201 23.48 30.44 4.51
C GLU A 201 24.17 31.32 3.48
N PHE A 202 23.45 31.73 2.43
CA PHE A 202 23.93 32.71 1.46
C PHE A 202 24.25 34.05 2.13
N LEU A 203 23.35 34.56 2.99
CA LEU A 203 23.62 35.77 3.77
C LEU A 203 24.79 35.56 4.74
N GLN A 204 24.85 34.43 5.43
CA GLN A 204 25.94 34.11 6.35
C GLN A 204 27.28 34.11 5.64
N GLN A 205 27.42 33.45 4.49
CA GLN A 205 28.65 33.51 3.67
C GLN A 205 28.94 34.95 3.20
N LYS A 206 27.92 35.68 2.78
CA LYS A 206 28.05 37.08 2.33
C LYS A 206 28.53 38.02 3.42
N TYR A 207 28.23 37.74 4.69
CA TYR A 207 28.64 38.56 5.84
C TYR A 207 29.82 37.98 6.63
N ALA A 208 30.13 36.68 6.52
CA ALA A 208 31.25 36.02 7.21
C ALA A 208 32.61 36.61 6.81
N ASN A 209 32.77 36.97 5.54
CA ASN A 209 33.99 37.60 5.04
C ASN A 209 33.95 39.14 5.10
N LYS A 210 32.85 39.74 5.60
CA LYS A 210 32.74 41.19 5.73
C LYS A 210 33.22 41.61 7.11
N LYS A 211 34.25 42.47 7.12
CA LYS A 211 34.75 43.10 8.34
C LYS A 211 33.66 43.99 8.93
N ILE A 212 33.07 43.56 10.04
CA ILE A 212 32.14 44.37 10.84
C ILE A 212 32.98 45.44 11.52
N SER A 213 32.70 46.70 11.19
CA SER A 213 33.33 47.82 11.87
C SER A 213 32.88 47.83 13.34
N ILE A 214 33.76 48.24 14.26
CA ILE A 214 33.52 48.33 15.72
C ILE A 214 32.26 49.17 16.05
N ARG A 215 31.77 49.97 15.11
CA ARG A 215 30.50 50.73 15.19
C ARG A 215 29.29 50.01 14.57
N HIS A 216 29.31 48.68 14.44
CA HIS A 216 28.24 47.84 13.87
C HIS A 216 27.78 48.19 12.43
N ALA A 217 28.62 48.84 11.62
CA ALA A 217 28.31 49.15 10.23
C ALA A 217 28.87 48.07 9.28
N VAL A 218 28.02 47.55 8.38
CA VAL A 218 28.40 46.59 7.32
C VAL A 218 28.56 47.33 5.98
N GLY A 219 29.81 47.46 5.50
CA GLY A 219 30.12 48.06 4.19
C GLY A 219 30.82 49.42 4.30
N GLY A 220 32.15 49.41 4.33
CA GLY A 220 32.99 50.61 4.37
C GLY A 220 33.39 51.13 2.98
N SER A 221 32.47 51.19 2.03
CA SER A 221 32.69 51.88 0.75
C SER A 221 31.52 52.82 0.52
N GLY A 222 31.71 54.07 0.91
CA GLY A 222 30.68 55.10 0.90
C GLY A 222 30.25 55.45 -0.52
N GLN A 223 29.11 54.91 -0.96
CA GLN A 223 28.26 55.56 -1.96
C GLN A 223 26.93 54.81 -2.11
N ARG A 224 25.95 55.04 -1.22
CA ARG A 224 24.51 54.94 -1.55
C ARG A 224 23.72 55.91 -0.67
N ARG A 225 22.94 56.78 -1.32
CA ARG A 225 21.89 57.59 -0.69
C ARG A 225 20.91 56.61 -0.03
N ALA A 226 20.77 56.68 1.30
CA ALA A 226 19.70 56.01 1.99
C ALA A 226 18.42 56.83 1.71
N GLU A 227 17.51 56.29 0.90
CA GLU A 227 16.13 56.76 0.90
C GLU A 227 15.52 56.32 2.23
N GLN A 228 15.27 57.30 3.08
CA GLN A 228 14.59 57.16 4.35
C GLN A 228 13.13 56.85 4.06
N TRP A 229 12.70 55.61 4.27
CA TRP A 229 11.29 55.23 4.25
C TRP A 229 10.66 55.80 5.53
N LEU A 230 10.05 56.97 5.41
CA LEU A 230 9.16 57.50 6.44
C LEU A 230 7.80 56.81 6.32
N GLY A 231 7.46 56.07 7.37
CA GLY A 231 6.09 55.84 7.87
C GLY A 231 5.05 55.32 6.90
#